data_AF-A0A9E8HKW3-F1
#
_entry.id   AF-A0A9E8HKW3-F1
#
_cell.length_a   1.000
_cell.length_b   1.000
_cell.length_c   1.000
_cell.angle_alpha   90.00
_cell.angle_beta   90.00
_cell.angle_gamma   90.00
#
_symmetry.space_group_name_H-M   'P 1'
#
loop_
_entity.id
_entity.type
_entity.pdbx_description
1 polymer ?
#
loop_
_entity_poly.entity_id
_entity_poly.type
_entity_poly.pdbx_seq_one_letter_code
_entity_poly.pdbx_strand_id
1 'polypeptide(L)' 'MEDWKVSIKQQLVTHSSGSTFKFNGRPGSTDYGISPSFAGSSLSALEQAQLIRGAAEAYQKTFKELLAALPEATFAD' A
#
# COMPACT_ATOMS: atom_id res chain seq x y z
N MET A 1 15.48 -6.78 3.41
CA MET A 1 14.26 -6.11 3.90
C MET A 1 13.64 -5.42 2.70
N GLU A 2 12.69 -6.14 2.09
CA GLU A 2 11.49 -5.60 1.47
C GLU A 2 11.67 -4.39 0.53
N ASP A 3 11.88 -4.74 -0.74
CA ASP A 3 11.89 -3.95 -1.98
C ASP A 3 10.57 -3.18 -2.28
N TRP A 4 9.96 -2.58 -1.27
CA TRP A 4 8.68 -1.88 -1.35
C TRP A 4 8.85 -0.39 -1.02
N LYS A 5 8.65 0.45 -2.02
CA LYS A 5 8.62 1.91 -1.86
C LYS A 5 7.18 2.37 -1.68
N VAL A 6 6.83 2.72 -0.45
CA VAL A 6 5.48 3.18 -0.09
C VAL A 6 5.41 4.71 -0.06
N SER A 7 4.47 5.28 -0.79
CA SER A 7 4.20 6.72 -0.84
C SER A 7 2.77 6.99 -0.37
N ILE A 8 2.59 7.21 0.93
CA ILE A 8 1.26 7.46 1.54
C ILE A 8 0.57 8.68 0.93
N LYS A 9 1.33 9.77 0.69
CA LYS A 9 0.80 11.00 0.08
C LYS A 9 0.21 10.78 -1.31
N GLN A 10 0.83 9.89 -2.09
CA GLN A 10 0.39 9.57 -3.45
C GLN A 10 -0.49 8.30 -3.48
N GLN A 11 -0.72 7.70 -2.31
CA GLN A 11 -1.40 6.41 -2.15
C GLN A 11 -0.82 5.35 -3.10
N LEU A 12 0.50 5.31 -3.23
CA LEU A 12 1.18 4.52 -4.25
C LEU A 12 2.24 3.63 -3.61
N VAL A 13 2.25 2.36 -3.97
CA VAL A 13 3.29 1.41 -3.58
C VAL A 13 4.00 0.92 -4.84
N THR A 14 5.33 0.94 -4.83
CA THR A 14 6.16 0.44 -5.94
C THR A 14 7.01 -0.72 -5.43
N HIS A 15 6.97 -1.84 -6.14
CA HIS A 15 7.85 -2.98 -5.91
C HIS A 15 9.11 -2.86 -6.78
N SER A 16 10.26 -3.35 -6.33
CA SER A 16 11.50 -3.31 -7.13
C SER A 16 11.42 -4.08 -8.44
N SER A 17 10.46 -4.99 -8.62
CA SER A 17 10.16 -5.60 -9.93
C SER A 17 9.63 -4.60 -10.97
N GLY A 18 9.36 -3.35 -10.59
CA GLY A 18 8.74 -2.31 -11.42
C GLY A 18 7.21 -2.29 -11.33
N SER A 19 6.58 -3.26 -10.65
CA SER A 19 5.13 -3.28 -10.43
C SER A 19 4.72 -2.16 -9.49
N THR A 20 3.63 -1.48 -9.83
CA THR A 20 3.08 -0.36 -9.06
C THR A 20 1.66 -0.67 -8.63
N PHE A 21 1.27 -0.21 -7.45
CA PHE A 21 -0.02 -0.48 -6.83
C PHE A 21 -0.56 0.84 -6.30
N LYS A 22 -1.58 1.37 -6.98
CA LYS A 22 -2.23 2.60 -6.59
C LYS A 22 -3.43 2.26 -5.71
N PHE A 23 -3.43 2.78 -4.50
CA PHE A 23 -4.53 2.69 -3.56
C PHE A 23 -5.44 3.90 -3.75
N ASN A 24 -6.74 3.66 -3.64
CA ASN A 24 -7.74 4.72 -3.55
C ASN A 24 -8.39 4.66 -2.17
N GLY A 25 -8.67 5.83 -1.60
CA GLY A 25 -9.22 5.92 -0.25
C GLY A 25 -8.24 5.56 0.87
N ARG A 26 -8.73 5.56 2.11
CA ARG A 26 -7.93 5.22 3.30
C ARG A 26 -8.13 3.75 3.66
N PRO A 27 -7.10 3.05 4.17
CA PRO A 27 -7.29 1.70 4.68
C PRO A 27 -8.32 1.72 5.80
N GLY A 28 -9.38 0.91 5.68
CA GLY A 28 -10.54 0.89 6.58
C GLY A 28 -11.74 1.75 6.14
N SER A 29 -11.64 2.49 5.02
CA SER A 29 -12.79 3.15 4.38
C SER A 29 -13.50 2.21 3.40
N THR A 30 -14.79 2.45 3.17
CA THR A 30 -15.63 1.67 2.24
C THR A 30 -15.17 1.82 0.78
N ASP A 31 -14.51 2.93 0.43
CA ASP A 31 -13.94 3.20 -0.89
C ASP A 31 -12.51 2.66 -1.06
N TYR A 32 -12.01 1.86 -0.10
CA TYR A 32 -10.65 1.33 -0.17
C TYR A 32 -10.48 0.33 -1.32
N GLY A 33 -9.82 0.78 -2.38
CA GLY A 33 -9.55 -0.01 -3.59
C GLY A 33 -8.07 -0.07 -3.90
N ILE A 34 -7.65 -1.13 -4.60
CA ILE A 34 -6.29 -1.27 -5.13
C ILE A 34 -6.35 -1.42 -6.65
N SER A 35 -5.58 -0.60 -7.34
CA SER A 35 -5.35 -0.66 -8.78
C SER A 35 -3.92 -1.12 -9.03
N PRO A 36 -3.69 -2.44 -9.22
CA PRO A 36 -2.38 -2.98 -9.55
C PRO A 36 -2.03 -2.70 -11.01
N SER A 37 -0.77 -2.34 -11.25
CA SER A 37 -0.18 -2.19 -12.57
C SER A 37 1.15 -2.94 -12.59
N PHE A 38 1.13 -4.12 -13.19
CA PHE A 38 2.28 -5.02 -13.24
C PHE A 38 3.21 -4.63 -14.39
N ALA A 39 4.52 -4.62 -14.15
CA ALA A 39 5.50 -4.26 -15.18
C ALA A 39 5.74 -5.35 -16.24
N GLY A 40 5.23 -6.57 -16.02
CA GLY A 40 5.39 -7.69 -16.95
C GLY A 40 4.12 -8.50 -17.13
N SER A 41 3.80 -8.84 -18.38
CA SER A 41 2.59 -9.60 -18.77
C SER A 41 2.65 -11.11 -18.48
N SER A 42 3.74 -11.60 -17.88
CA SER A 42 3.99 -13.04 -17.66
C SER A 42 3.83 -13.51 -16.20
N LEU A 43 3.38 -12.63 -15.30
CA LEU A 43 3.14 -13.02 -13.91
C LEU A 43 1.90 -13.92 -13.83
N SER A 44 2.06 -15.10 -13.24
CA SER A 44 0.93 -15.99 -12.92
C SER A 44 -0.07 -15.30 -11.99
N ALA A 45 -1.34 -15.70 -12.05
CA ALA A 45 -2.38 -15.15 -11.18
C ALA A 45 -2.03 -15.25 -9.67
N LEU A 46 -1.33 -16.32 -9.28
CA LEU A 46 -0.82 -16.50 -7.92
C LEU A 46 0.22 -15.42 -7.55
N GLU A 47 1.18 -15.16 -8.44
CA GLU A 47 2.23 -14.15 -8.23
C GLU A 47 1.64 -12.75 -8.17
N GLN A 48 0.67 -12.46 -9.04
CA GLN A 48 -0.08 -11.21 -9.01
C GLN A 48 -0.80 -11.04 -7.67
N ALA A 49 -1.47 -12.08 -7.17
CA ALA A 49 -2.15 -12.06 -5.88
C ALA A 49 -1.16 -11.89 -4.71
N GLN A 50 0.00 -12.54 -4.75
CA GLN A 50 1.06 -12.37 -3.75
C GLN A 50 1.59 -10.94 -3.72
N LEU A 51 1.81 -10.33 -4.89
CA LEU A 51 2.27 -8.95 -4.99
C LEU A 51 1.20 -7.95 -4.51
N ILE A 52 -0.07 -8.14 -4.90
CA ILE A 52 -1.19 -7.33 -4.41
C ILE A 52 -1.27 -7.38 -2.88
N ARG A 53 -1.17 -8.59 -2.32
CA ARG A 53 -1.20 -8.80 -0.88
C ARG A 53 -0.01 -8.11 -0.20
N GLY A 54 1.21 -8.31 -0.70
CA GLY A 54 2.41 -7.66 -0.18
C GLY A 54 2.33 -6.13 -0.25
N ALA A 55 1.80 -5.57 -1.35
CA ALA A 55 1.59 -4.14 -1.49
C ALA A 55 0.59 -3.60 -0.45
N ALA A 56 -0.51 -4.33 -0.21
CA ALA A 56 -1.51 -3.96 0.79
C ALA A 56 -0.94 -4.02 2.21
N GLU A 57 -0.18 -5.06 2.54
CA GLU A 57 0.47 -5.21 3.85
C GLU A 57 1.50 -4.08 4.09
N ALA A 58 2.34 -3.78 3.09
CA ALA A 58 3.29 -2.68 3.16
C ALA A 58 2.60 -1.32 3.33
N TYR A 59 1.55 -1.06 2.54
CA TYR A 59 0.78 0.18 2.63
C TYR A 59 0.11 0.34 3.99
N GLN A 60 -0.55 -0.71 4.50
CA GLN A 60 -1.22 -0.70 5.80
C GLN A 60 -0.23 -0.52 6.94
N LYS A 61 0.93 -1.20 6.90
CA LYS A 61 1.97 -1.08 7.91
C LYS A 61 2.50 0.37 7.97
N THR A 62 2.91 0.93 6.83
CA THR A 62 3.38 2.32 6.78
C THR A 62 2.30 3.32 7.17
N PHE A 63 1.04 3.09 6.79
CA PHE A 63 -0.07 3.96 7.19
C PHE A 63 -0.33 3.90 8.70
N LYS A 64 -0.29 2.70 9.29
CA LYS A 64 -0.43 2.52 10.74
C LYS A 64 0.73 3.15 11.50
N GLU A 65 1.97 2.99 11.03
CA GLU A 65 3.14 3.66 11.61
C GLU A 65 3.04 5.18 11.49
N LEU A 66 2.56 5.70 10.36
CA LEU A 66 2.33 7.13 10.17
C LEU A 66 1.24 7.64 11.14
N LEU A 67 0.14 6.91 11.29
CA LEU A 67 -0.91 7.24 12.26
C LEU A 67 -0.41 7.19 13.70
N ALA A 68 0.39 6.18 14.06
CA ALA A 68 0.98 6.06 15.39
C ALA A 68 2.06 7.12 15.66
N ALA A 69 2.71 7.63 14.61
CA ALA A 69 3.69 8.71 14.69
C ALA A 69 3.06 10.11 14.67
N LEU A 70 1.76 10.24 14.39
CA LEU A 70 1.06 11.50 14.64
C LEU A 70 1.00 11.69 16.15
N PRO A 71 1.51 12.82 16.69
CA PRO A 71 1.42 13.09 18.11
C PRO A 71 -0.05 13.09 18.51
N GLU A 72 -0.32 12.50 19.66
CA GLU A 72 -1.58 12.45 20.39
C GLU A 72 -2.07 13.87 20.78
N ALA A 73 -2.28 14.72 19.78
CA ALA A 73 -2.87 16.03 19.92
C ALA A 73 -4.31 15.92 19.43
N THR A 74 -5.26 16.28 20.30
CA THR A 74 -6.69 16.44 20.00
C THR A 74 -7.58 15.21 20.21
N PHE A 75 -7.40 14.48 21.31
CA PHE A 75 -8.53 13.81 21.98
C PHE A 75 -8.40 13.96 23.50
N ALA A 76 -8.36 15.22 23.96
CA ALA A 76 -8.69 15.58 25.32
C ALA A 76 -9.75 16.68 25.23
N ASP A 77 -11.01 16.30 25.39
CA ASP A 77 -12.09 17.14 25.92
C ASP A 77 -12.77 16.35 27.03
#